data_AF-A0A6C0BNK6-F1
#
_entry.id   AF-A0A6C0BNK6-F1
#
_cell.length_a   1.000
_cell.length_b   1.000
_cell.length_c   1.000
_cell.angle_alpha   90.00
_cell.angle_beta   90.00
_cell.angle_gamma   90.00
#
_symmetry.space_group_name_H-M   'P 1'
#
loop_
_entity.id
_entity.type
_entity.pdbx_description
1 polymer ?
#
loop_
_entity_poly.entity_id
_entity_poly.type
_entity_poly.pdbx_seq_one_letter_code
_entity_poly.pdbx_strand_id
1 'polypeptide(L)'
;MKTNHNLIVLDLNGLLIERKHKSKCKNVYGHKFETHNGYYVFVRPYTKEFLQYVFSSFYIGIWSCMNKKNTHLVIRRLFTKSQQKQLLFVLSQDDCCKYDELNKNNTPLFYKHLNSLWEEYTLFHFFNFTLLIDNSKKINTYSSEYTTIHPTSFNSNYKNDKELKHLRRYLEDLSFYEVPIFVKNNPYHSYHKHSKTDYEATIDAEESKSKQLALQPNENTLSAHIHDDVKDRLYCMFSLYKNVILSISLIGSLSLFVKLNITFFFKN
;
A
#
# COMPACT_ATOMS: atom_id res chain seq x y z
N MET A 1 -9.88 -12.22 22.10
CA MET A 1 -8.65 -11.39 22.07
C MET A 1 -7.97 -11.60 20.74
N LYS A 2 -7.32 -10.58 20.17
CA LYS A 2 -6.50 -10.74 18.96
C LYS A 2 -5.35 -11.68 19.28
N THR A 3 -5.02 -12.59 18.37
CA THR A 3 -3.91 -13.54 18.57
C THR A 3 -2.57 -12.95 18.16
N ASN A 4 -2.54 -11.85 17.43
CA ASN A 4 -1.33 -11.15 17.00
C ASN A 4 -1.45 -9.63 17.25
N HIS A 5 -0.32 -8.99 17.59
CA HIS A 5 -0.20 -7.56 17.81
C HIS A 5 0.15 -6.77 16.54
N ASN A 6 0.29 -7.44 15.39
CA ASN A 6 0.61 -6.80 14.12
C ASN A 6 -0.56 -5.99 13.57
N LEU A 7 -0.22 -4.86 12.93
CA LEU A 7 -1.11 -4.02 12.14
C LEU A 7 -0.98 -4.40 10.66
N ILE A 8 -2.10 -4.81 10.05
CA ILE A 8 -2.17 -5.00 8.60
C ILE A 8 -2.89 -3.79 8.00
N VAL A 9 -2.20 -3.09 7.11
CA VAL A 9 -2.76 -1.99 6.32
C VAL A 9 -3.15 -2.53 4.95
N LEU A 10 -4.44 -2.56 4.67
CA LEU A 10 -4.98 -3.13 3.43
C LEU A 10 -5.29 -2.02 2.42
N ASP A 11 -4.78 -2.17 1.21
CA ASP A 11 -5.39 -1.51 0.05
C ASP A 11 -6.77 -2.10 -0.27
N LEU A 12 -7.56 -1.37 -1.07
CA LEU A 12 -8.84 -1.85 -1.57
C LEU A 12 -8.79 -2.18 -3.07
N ASN A 13 -8.37 -1.24 -3.90
CA ASN A 13 -8.55 -1.34 -5.35
C ASN A 13 -7.32 -1.94 -6.03
N GLY A 14 -7.47 -3.17 -6.50
CA GLY A 14 -6.39 -4.03 -6.96
C GLY A 14 -6.09 -5.12 -5.93
N LEU A 15 -6.41 -4.93 -4.65
CA LEU A 15 -6.32 -5.98 -3.64
C LEU A 15 -7.62 -6.75 -3.43
N LEU A 16 -8.67 -6.10 -2.92
CA LEU A 16 -9.96 -6.73 -2.56
C LEU A 16 -11.03 -6.57 -3.64
N ILE A 17 -10.92 -5.51 -4.42
CA ILE A 17 -11.87 -5.18 -5.48
C ILE A 17 -11.17 -4.74 -6.75
N GLU A 18 -11.89 -4.80 -7.86
CA GLU A 18 -11.54 -4.09 -9.09
C GLU A 18 -12.70 -3.17 -9.44
N ARG A 19 -12.37 -1.94 -9.85
CA ARG A 19 -13.36 -1.00 -10.37
C ARG A 19 -13.17 -0.78 -11.85
N LYS A 20 -14.25 -0.88 -12.61
CA LYS A 20 -14.26 -0.57 -14.05
C LYS A 20 -15.25 0.55 -14.32
N HIS A 21 -14.81 1.62 -14.97
CA HIS A 21 -15.68 2.74 -15.31
C HIS A 21 -16.73 2.31 -16.33
N LYS A 22 -18.00 2.67 -16.11
CA LYS A 22 -19.13 2.25 -16.95
C LYS A 22 -18.92 2.58 -18.43
N SER A 23 -18.34 3.74 -18.74
CA SER A 23 -18.08 4.13 -20.14
C SER A 23 -17.07 3.23 -20.86
N LYS A 24 -16.22 2.51 -20.12
CA LYS A 24 -15.17 1.65 -20.69
C LYS A 24 -15.61 0.19 -20.82
N CYS A 25 -16.80 -0.17 -20.36
CA CYS A 25 -17.25 -1.55 -20.33
C CYS A 25 -18.68 -1.69 -20.82
N LYS A 26 -18.84 -2.22 -22.04
CA LYS A 26 -20.13 -2.63 -22.59
C LYS A 26 -20.45 -4.05 -22.08
N ASN A 27 -21.69 -4.30 -21.65
CA ASN A 27 -22.20 -5.62 -21.22
C ASN A 27 -21.42 -6.27 -20.06
N VAL A 28 -21.48 -5.65 -18.88
CA VAL A 28 -20.75 -6.11 -17.69
C VAL A 28 -21.60 -7.02 -16.81
N TYR A 29 -21.25 -8.29 -16.73
CA TYR A 29 -21.83 -9.26 -15.80
C TYR A 29 -20.93 -9.48 -14.59
N GLY A 30 -21.52 -9.85 -13.45
CA GLY A 30 -20.79 -10.29 -12.26
C GLY A 30 -20.26 -9.19 -11.33
N HIS A 31 -20.48 -7.91 -11.66
CA HIS A 31 -20.25 -6.82 -10.69
C HIS A 31 -21.18 -6.99 -9.47
N LYS A 32 -20.72 -6.59 -8.29
CA LYS A 32 -21.48 -6.76 -7.04
C LYS A 32 -22.26 -5.52 -6.65
N PHE A 33 -21.75 -4.34 -6.99
CA PHE A 33 -22.42 -3.07 -6.79
C PHE A 33 -21.78 -2.01 -7.66
N GLU A 34 -22.39 -0.83 -7.66
CA GLU A 34 -21.94 0.32 -8.42
C GLU A 34 -21.57 1.46 -7.47
N THR A 35 -20.63 2.31 -7.91
CA THR A 35 -20.33 3.57 -7.23
C THR A 35 -21.15 4.72 -7.80
N HIS A 36 -21.35 5.76 -7.00
CA HIS A 36 -22.08 6.96 -7.41
C HIS A 36 -21.46 7.68 -8.61
N ASN A 37 -20.14 7.57 -8.79
CA ASN A 37 -19.40 8.18 -9.90
C ASN A 37 -19.22 7.22 -11.11
N GLY A 38 -20.12 6.25 -11.28
CA GLY A 38 -20.19 5.49 -12.53
C GLY A 38 -19.14 4.38 -12.67
N TYR A 39 -18.80 3.67 -11.60
CA TYR A 39 -17.97 2.45 -11.70
C TYR A 39 -18.76 1.21 -11.32
N TYR A 40 -18.56 0.13 -12.09
CA TYR A 40 -18.88 -1.22 -11.64
C TYR A 40 -17.79 -1.72 -10.69
N VAL A 41 -18.20 -2.33 -9.57
CA VAL A 41 -17.27 -2.90 -8.59
C VAL A 41 -17.38 -4.42 -8.58
N PHE A 42 -16.26 -5.07 -8.82
CA PHE A 42 -16.10 -6.51 -8.72
C PHE A 42 -15.37 -6.84 -7.42
N VAL A 43 -15.79 -7.90 -6.75
CA VAL A 43 -15.17 -8.36 -5.50
C VAL A 43 -14.29 -9.55 -5.82
N ARG A 44 -13.06 -9.53 -5.31
CA ARG A 44 -12.08 -10.60 -5.52
C ARG A 44 -12.59 -11.91 -4.88
N PRO A 45 -12.39 -13.06 -5.52
CA PRO A 45 -12.69 -14.34 -4.88
C PRO A 45 -12.03 -14.45 -3.49
N TYR A 46 -12.74 -15.07 -2.55
CA TYR A 46 -12.29 -15.29 -1.16
C TYR A 46 -12.17 -14.05 -0.27
N THR A 47 -12.68 -12.89 -0.69
CA THR A 47 -12.65 -11.68 0.15
C THR A 47 -13.36 -11.87 1.49
N LYS A 48 -14.49 -12.60 1.54
CA LYS A 48 -15.22 -12.81 2.80
C LYS A 48 -14.38 -13.58 3.81
N GLU A 49 -13.81 -14.71 3.39
CA GLU A 49 -12.99 -15.60 4.21
C GLU A 49 -11.68 -14.94 4.61
N PHE A 50 -11.06 -14.18 3.69
CA PHE A 50 -9.86 -13.39 3.97
C PHE A 50 -10.13 -12.32 5.03
N LEU A 51 -11.20 -11.52 4.87
CA LEU A 51 -11.59 -10.50 5.83
C LEU A 51 -11.95 -11.10 7.20
N GLN A 52 -12.65 -12.23 7.23
CA GLN A 52 -12.92 -12.93 8.50
C GLN A 52 -11.63 -13.29 9.23
N TYR A 53 -10.66 -13.86 8.51
CA TYR A 53 -9.38 -14.24 9.08
C TYR A 53 -8.57 -13.03 9.59
N VAL A 54 -8.31 -12.03 8.74
CA VAL A 54 -7.44 -10.91 9.14
C VAL A 54 -8.04 -10.10 10.29
N PHE A 55 -9.37 -9.92 10.33
CA PHE A 55 -10.04 -9.28 11.46
C PHE A 55 -10.09 -10.16 12.71
N SER A 56 -9.92 -11.48 12.62
CA SER A 56 -9.78 -12.31 13.82
C SER A 56 -8.35 -12.26 14.40
N SER A 57 -7.35 -12.08 13.54
CA SER A 57 -5.94 -12.26 13.90
C SER A 57 -5.20 -10.94 14.18
N PHE A 58 -5.51 -9.86 13.46
CA PHE A 58 -4.70 -8.64 13.43
C PHE A 58 -5.48 -7.36 13.75
N TYR A 59 -4.75 -6.29 14.05
CA TYR A 59 -5.27 -4.92 13.92
C TYR A 59 -5.33 -4.55 12.44
N ILE A 60 -6.41 -3.89 12.01
CA ILE A 60 -6.64 -3.60 10.60
C ILE A 60 -6.80 -2.10 10.39
N GLY A 61 -6.03 -1.56 9.46
CA GLY A 61 -6.22 -0.24 8.87
C GLY A 61 -6.54 -0.36 7.39
N ILE A 62 -7.34 0.57 6.86
CA ILE A 62 -7.52 0.70 5.41
C ILE A 62 -6.74 1.91 4.91
N TRP A 63 -6.01 1.75 3.81
CA TRP A 63 -5.43 2.88 3.09
C TRP A 63 -5.63 2.68 1.61
N SER A 64 -6.47 3.51 0.99
CA SER A 64 -6.81 3.37 -0.43
C SER A 64 -6.56 4.64 -1.21
N CYS A 65 -6.01 4.51 -2.42
CA CYS A 65 -5.87 5.65 -3.35
C CYS A 65 -7.22 6.07 -4.01
N MET A 66 -8.36 5.54 -3.55
CA MET A 66 -9.68 5.98 -3.98
C MET A 66 -10.12 7.21 -3.18
N ASN A 67 -10.87 8.12 -3.82
CA ASN A 67 -11.49 9.22 -3.09
C ASN A 67 -12.33 8.72 -1.90
N LYS A 68 -12.41 9.55 -0.86
CA LYS A 68 -13.06 9.23 0.42
C LYS A 68 -14.46 8.64 0.28
N LYS A 69 -15.31 9.21 -0.59
CA LYS A 69 -16.69 8.73 -0.83
C LYS A 69 -16.71 7.28 -1.33
N ASN A 70 -15.85 6.94 -2.29
CA ASN A 70 -15.75 5.60 -2.83
C ASN A 70 -15.12 4.61 -1.83
N THR A 71 -14.10 5.03 -1.10
CA THR A 71 -13.47 4.23 -0.03
C THR A 71 -14.50 3.79 1.01
N HIS A 72 -15.25 4.74 1.57
CA HIS A 72 -16.29 4.42 2.55
C HIS A 72 -17.44 3.60 1.97
N LEU A 73 -17.82 3.83 0.70
CA LEU A 73 -18.84 3.01 0.03
C LEU A 73 -18.39 1.55 -0.06
N VAL A 74 -17.16 1.29 -0.52
CA VAL A 74 -16.60 -0.06 -0.64
C VAL A 74 -16.56 -0.73 0.72
N ILE A 75 -16.02 -0.07 1.74
CA ILE A 75 -15.99 -0.59 3.11
C ILE A 75 -17.40 -0.94 3.59
N ARG A 76 -18.36 -0.03 3.43
CA ARG A 76 -19.76 -0.24 3.86
C ARG A 76 -20.41 -1.44 3.18
N ARG A 77 -20.05 -1.73 1.93
CA ARG A 77 -20.61 -2.83 1.14
C ARG A 77 -19.92 -4.16 1.37
N LEU A 78 -18.62 -4.18 1.60
CA LEU A 78 -17.84 -5.43 1.76
C LEU A 78 -17.72 -5.89 3.22
N PHE A 79 -17.64 -4.96 4.17
CA PHE A 79 -17.29 -5.25 5.55
C PHE A 79 -18.56 -5.36 6.39
N THR A 80 -18.59 -6.28 7.33
CA THR A 80 -19.67 -6.34 8.33
C THR A 80 -19.62 -5.12 9.24
N LYS A 81 -20.74 -4.80 9.91
CA LYS A 81 -20.78 -3.69 10.89
C LYS A 81 -19.80 -3.88 12.04
N SER A 82 -19.54 -5.12 12.45
CA SER A 82 -18.53 -5.42 13.47
C SER A 82 -17.11 -5.11 12.95
N GLN A 83 -16.77 -5.56 11.74
CA GLN A 83 -15.46 -5.27 11.14
C GLN A 83 -15.25 -3.77 10.93
N GLN A 84 -16.27 -3.03 10.48
CA GLN A 84 -16.19 -1.57 10.32
C GLN A 84 -15.81 -0.86 11.63
N LYS A 85 -16.34 -1.32 12.77
CA LYS A 85 -16.03 -0.78 14.10
C LYS A 85 -14.65 -1.17 14.63
N GLN A 86 -14.05 -2.23 14.09
CA GLN A 86 -12.73 -2.72 14.48
C GLN A 86 -11.58 -2.08 13.69
N LEU A 87 -11.87 -1.29 12.65
CA LEU A 87 -10.87 -0.57 11.89
C LEU A 87 -10.21 0.48 12.78
N LEU A 88 -8.87 0.49 12.83
CA LEU A 88 -8.13 1.53 13.55
C LEU A 88 -8.22 2.88 12.83
N PHE A 89 -8.19 2.85 11.49
CA PHE A 89 -8.31 4.03 10.65
C PHE A 89 -8.81 3.66 9.26
N VAL A 90 -9.30 4.67 8.54
CA VAL A 90 -9.67 4.60 7.13
C VAL A 90 -9.07 5.79 6.41
N LEU A 91 -7.98 5.52 5.69
CA LEU A 91 -7.31 6.47 4.82
C LEU A 91 -7.76 6.30 3.38
N SER A 92 -7.83 7.41 2.69
CA SER A 92 -8.31 7.60 1.33
C SER A 92 -7.23 8.27 0.46
N GLN A 93 -7.59 8.62 -0.76
CA GLN A 93 -6.70 9.32 -1.69
C GLN A 93 -6.15 10.64 -1.12
N ASP A 94 -6.94 11.32 -0.30
CA ASP A 94 -6.56 12.60 0.31
C ASP A 94 -5.38 12.43 1.28
N ASP A 95 -5.17 11.21 1.77
CA ASP A 95 -4.14 10.81 2.71
C ASP A 95 -2.94 10.15 1.98
N CYS A 96 -2.97 10.05 0.65
CA CYS A 96 -1.87 9.55 -0.15
C CYS A 96 -0.93 10.69 -0.55
N CYS A 97 0.36 10.38 -0.66
CA CYS A 97 1.30 11.27 -1.32
C CYS A 97 1.12 11.15 -2.84
N LYS A 98 1.38 12.24 -3.56
CA LYS A 98 1.27 12.30 -5.02
C LYS A 98 2.67 12.31 -5.63
N TYR A 99 2.89 11.53 -6.69
CA TYR A 99 4.10 11.69 -7.49
C TYR A 99 3.95 12.89 -8.43
N ASP A 100 5.06 13.56 -8.70
CA ASP A 100 5.11 14.58 -9.75
C ASP A 100 4.89 13.96 -11.14
N GLU A 101 5.34 12.71 -11.32
CA GLU A 101 5.09 11.93 -12.51
C GLU A 101 3.61 11.52 -12.67
N LEU A 102 3.10 11.72 -13.88
CA LEU A 102 1.81 11.19 -14.30
C LEU A 102 2.00 9.79 -14.89
N ASN A 103 0.95 8.96 -14.83
CA ASN A 103 0.97 7.69 -15.54
C ASN A 103 0.80 7.90 -17.06
N LYS A 104 0.89 6.81 -17.83
CA LYS A 104 0.72 6.79 -19.30
C LYS A 104 -0.59 7.42 -19.79
N ASN A 105 -1.60 7.54 -18.94
CA ASN A 105 -2.90 8.14 -19.26
C ASN A 105 -3.04 9.57 -18.73
N ASN A 106 -1.92 10.21 -18.41
CA ASN A 106 -1.86 11.56 -17.86
C ASN A 106 -2.63 11.72 -16.53
N THR A 107 -2.77 10.65 -15.74
CA THR A 107 -3.43 10.72 -14.43
C THR A 107 -2.41 10.69 -13.30
N PRO A 108 -2.64 11.43 -12.20
CA PRO A 108 -1.78 11.40 -11.03
C PRO A 108 -1.50 9.99 -10.52
N LEU A 109 -0.25 9.75 -10.13
CA LEU A 109 0.14 8.57 -9.38
C LEU A 109 0.15 8.91 -7.88
N PHE A 110 -0.25 7.95 -7.08
CA PHE A 110 -0.32 8.07 -5.62
C PHE A 110 0.51 6.98 -4.97
N TYR A 111 1.13 7.29 -3.83
CA TYR A 111 1.80 6.33 -2.97
C TYR A 111 1.43 6.52 -1.50
N LYS A 112 1.74 5.49 -0.72
CA LYS A 112 1.41 5.39 0.70
C LYS A 112 2.71 5.36 1.49
N HIS A 113 2.95 6.43 2.23
CA HIS A 113 4.19 6.60 2.96
C HIS A 113 3.99 6.22 4.44
N LEU A 114 4.43 5.01 4.82
CA LEU A 114 4.19 4.47 6.18
C LEU A 114 4.71 5.37 7.30
N ASN A 115 5.80 6.13 7.10
CA ASN A 115 6.26 7.07 8.12
C ASN A 115 5.21 8.14 8.44
N SER A 116 4.50 8.64 7.43
CA SER A 116 3.42 9.62 7.63
C SER A 116 2.26 9.03 8.44
N LEU A 117 1.94 7.74 8.23
CA LEU A 117 0.96 7.03 9.05
C LEU A 117 1.42 6.91 10.51
N TRP A 118 2.68 6.56 10.75
CA TRP A 118 3.20 6.38 12.11
C TRP A 118 3.26 7.68 12.90
N GLU A 119 3.64 8.77 12.23
CA GLU A 119 3.66 10.12 12.79
C GLU A 119 2.25 10.63 13.13
N GLU A 120 1.30 10.54 12.20
CA GLU A 120 -0.04 11.12 12.35
C GLU A 120 -0.90 10.36 13.37
N TYR A 121 -0.82 9.03 13.36
CA TYR A 121 -1.71 8.21 14.20
C TYR A 121 -1.08 7.81 15.54
N THR A 122 0.10 8.35 15.88
CA THR A 122 0.88 7.96 17.08
C THR A 122 1.07 6.44 17.19
N LEU A 123 1.07 5.74 16.05
CA LEU A 123 1.16 4.28 15.94
C LEU A 123 2.61 3.80 16.05
N PHE A 124 3.48 4.52 16.75
CA PHE A 124 4.89 4.19 16.91
C PHE A 124 5.10 2.78 17.49
N HIS A 125 4.19 2.32 18.33
CA HIS A 125 4.17 0.95 18.87
C HIS A 125 4.03 -0.12 17.77
N PHE A 126 3.51 0.24 16.59
CA PHE A 126 3.34 -0.65 15.45
C PHE A 126 4.44 -0.51 14.38
N PHE A 127 5.46 0.35 14.55
CA PHE A 127 6.48 0.59 13.52
C PHE A 127 7.09 -0.72 12.97
N ASN A 128 7.61 -1.56 13.86
CA ASN A 128 8.17 -2.88 13.51
C ASN A 128 7.11 -3.96 13.26
N PHE A 129 5.83 -3.65 13.49
CA PHE A 129 4.72 -4.61 13.45
C PHE A 129 3.65 -4.24 12.42
N THR A 130 3.95 -3.31 11.51
CA THR A 130 3.04 -2.86 10.44
C THR A 130 3.43 -3.49 9.12
N LEU A 131 2.48 -4.17 8.48
CA LEU A 131 2.59 -4.67 7.11
C LEU A 131 1.59 -3.95 6.21
N LEU A 132 2.08 -3.23 5.20
CA LEU A 132 1.27 -2.72 4.11
C LEU A 132 1.11 -3.79 3.02
N ILE A 133 -0.14 -4.03 2.61
CA ILE A 133 -0.48 -4.92 1.51
C ILE A 133 -1.07 -4.07 0.39
N ASP A 134 -0.26 -3.85 -0.64
CA ASP A 134 -0.61 -2.99 -1.77
C ASP A 134 -0.13 -3.63 -3.09
N ASN A 135 -1.02 -3.81 -4.06
CA ASN A 135 -0.69 -4.43 -5.34
C ASN A 135 0.23 -3.58 -6.24
N SER A 136 0.49 -2.32 -5.89
CA SER A 136 1.30 -1.41 -6.70
C SER A 136 2.80 -1.52 -6.34
N LYS A 137 3.57 -2.12 -7.25
CA LYS A 137 5.05 -2.27 -7.12
C LYS A 137 5.82 -0.94 -7.17
N LYS A 138 5.20 0.12 -7.71
CA LYS A 138 5.85 1.44 -7.87
C LYS A 138 6.00 2.19 -6.54
N ILE A 139 5.31 1.76 -5.48
CA ILE A 139 5.21 2.45 -4.19
C ILE A 139 6.50 2.38 -3.36
N ASN A 140 7.46 1.54 -3.73
CA ASN A 140 8.52 1.12 -2.82
C ASN A 140 9.81 1.98 -2.82
N THR A 141 9.80 3.20 -3.35
CA THR A 141 11.01 4.06 -3.31
C THR A 141 11.20 4.82 -2.00
N TYR A 142 10.20 4.83 -1.09
CA TYR A 142 10.24 5.68 0.12
C TYR A 142 9.80 5.01 1.43
N SER A 143 9.23 3.80 1.42
CA SER A 143 8.92 3.05 2.66
C SER A 143 10.15 2.29 3.18
N SER A 144 10.21 2.02 4.49
CA SER A 144 11.25 1.16 5.05
C SER A 144 11.23 -0.21 4.37
N GLU A 145 12.41 -0.73 4.04
CA GLU A 145 12.54 -2.02 3.37
C GLU A 145 11.76 -3.10 4.14
N TYR A 146 11.10 -4.01 3.42
CA TYR A 146 10.40 -5.18 3.96
C TYR A 146 9.16 -4.90 4.85
N THR A 147 8.58 -3.70 4.82
CA THR A 147 7.27 -3.40 5.47
C THR A 147 6.08 -3.43 4.53
N THR A 148 6.31 -3.71 3.25
CA THR A 148 5.28 -3.76 2.21
C THR A 148 5.42 -5.04 1.39
N ILE A 149 4.29 -5.69 1.09
CA ILE A 149 4.21 -6.79 0.13
C ILE A 149 3.27 -6.45 -1.02
N HIS A 150 3.57 -7.03 -2.18
CA HIS A 150 2.92 -6.68 -3.45
C HIS A 150 2.21 -7.87 -4.10
N PRO A 151 0.97 -8.20 -3.70
CA PRO A 151 0.17 -9.21 -4.36
C PRO A 151 -0.21 -8.80 -5.78
N THR A 152 -0.50 -9.79 -6.63
CA THR A 152 -0.95 -9.53 -7.99
C THR A 152 -2.26 -8.75 -7.95
N SER A 153 -2.35 -7.69 -8.75
CA SER A 153 -3.57 -6.89 -8.88
C SER A 153 -4.72 -7.76 -9.34
N PHE A 154 -5.87 -7.63 -8.69
CA PHE A 154 -7.09 -8.32 -9.07
C PHE A 154 -7.57 -7.87 -10.45
N ASN A 155 -7.89 -8.85 -11.29
CA ASN A 155 -8.53 -8.66 -12.58
C ASN A 155 -9.76 -9.57 -12.64
N SER A 156 -10.94 -8.98 -12.65
CA SER A 156 -12.23 -9.68 -12.70
C SER A 156 -12.45 -10.53 -13.95
N ASN A 157 -11.65 -10.35 -15.00
CA ASN A 157 -11.70 -11.22 -16.18
C ASN A 157 -11.04 -12.58 -15.90
N TYR A 158 -10.20 -12.69 -14.87
CA TYR A 158 -9.50 -13.92 -14.51
C TYR A 158 -10.33 -14.77 -13.54
N LYS A 159 -10.82 -15.92 -14.01
CA LYS A 159 -11.81 -16.73 -13.29
C LYS A 159 -11.26 -17.55 -12.13
N ASN A 160 -9.94 -17.79 -12.08
CA ASN A 160 -9.31 -18.71 -11.13
C ASN A 160 -8.42 -18.00 -10.10
N ASP A 161 -8.70 -16.73 -9.78
CA ASP A 161 -7.92 -15.95 -8.81
C ASP A 161 -7.98 -16.61 -7.43
N LYS A 162 -6.81 -16.99 -6.90
CA LYS A 162 -6.64 -17.56 -5.55
C LYS A 162 -5.67 -16.73 -4.70
N GLU A 163 -5.37 -15.50 -5.10
CA GLU A 163 -4.35 -14.68 -4.44
C GLU A 163 -4.70 -14.43 -2.97
N LEU A 164 -5.96 -14.14 -2.62
CA LEU A 164 -6.34 -13.92 -1.22
C LEU A 164 -6.24 -15.18 -0.36
N LYS A 165 -6.39 -16.38 -0.95
CA LYS A 165 -6.11 -17.64 -0.25
C LYS A 165 -4.62 -17.81 0.00
N HIS A 166 -3.79 -17.45 -0.97
CA HIS A 166 -2.33 -17.51 -0.83
C HIS A 166 -1.83 -16.48 0.19
N LEU A 167 -2.32 -15.25 0.11
CA LEU A 167 -2.03 -14.17 1.05
C LEU A 167 -2.45 -14.53 2.47
N ARG A 168 -3.61 -15.16 2.66
CA ARG A 168 -4.02 -15.68 3.97
C ARG A 168 -2.97 -16.63 4.56
N ARG A 169 -2.48 -17.60 3.79
CA ARG A 169 -1.46 -18.57 4.28
C ARG A 169 -0.18 -17.86 4.69
N TYR A 170 0.28 -16.92 3.86
CA TYR A 170 1.43 -16.09 4.18
C TYR A 170 1.26 -15.32 5.51
N LEU A 171 0.06 -14.79 5.76
CA LEU A 171 -0.25 -14.10 7.01
C LEU A 171 -0.45 -15.08 8.19
N GLU A 172 -0.80 -16.34 7.96
CA GLU A 172 -0.83 -17.39 9.00
C GLU A 172 0.58 -17.66 9.55
N ASP A 173 1.61 -17.54 8.69
CA ASP A 173 3.02 -17.69 9.07
C ASP A 173 3.61 -16.41 9.70
N LEU A 174 3.00 -15.24 9.45
CA LEU A 174 3.33 -13.96 10.09
C LEU A 174 2.90 -13.99 11.56
N SER A 175 3.68 -14.69 12.39
CA SER A 175 3.49 -14.79 13.84
C SER A 175 3.96 -13.51 14.57
N PHE A 176 4.31 -13.60 15.86
CA PHE A 176 4.77 -12.47 16.71
C PHE A 176 6.13 -11.86 16.29
N TYR A 177 6.62 -12.17 15.09
CA TYR A 177 7.82 -11.57 14.54
C TYR A 177 7.60 -10.11 14.17
N GLU A 178 8.68 -9.33 14.28
CA GLU A 178 8.76 -8.04 13.60
C GLU A 178 8.59 -8.24 12.10
N VAL A 179 7.69 -7.46 11.51
CA VAL A 179 7.29 -7.56 10.11
C VAL A 179 8.49 -7.45 9.16
N PRO A 180 9.42 -6.49 9.30
CA PRO A 180 10.57 -6.39 8.39
C PRO A 180 11.42 -7.66 8.35
N ILE A 181 11.65 -8.28 9.51
CA ILE A 181 12.45 -9.51 9.65
C ILE A 181 11.72 -10.67 8.95
N PHE A 182 10.42 -10.81 9.21
CA PHE A 182 9.62 -11.86 8.61
C PHE A 182 9.57 -11.75 7.09
N VAL A 183 9.27 -10.56 6.55
CA VAL A 183 9.15 -10.33 5.10
C VAL A 183 10.49 -10.49 4.40
N LYS A 184 11.59 -10.08 5.03
CA LYS A 184 12.95 -10.30 4.50
C LYS A 184 13.28 -11.79 4.37
N ASN A 185 12.96 -12.58 5.40
CA ASN A 185 13.26 -14.01 5.41
C ASN A 185 12.24 -14.85 4.62
N ASN A 186 11.04 -14.31 4.41
CA ASN A 186 9.96 -14.95 3.67
C ASN A 186 9.41 -13.96 2.63
N PRO A 187 10.12 -13.68 1.52
CA PRO A 187 9.62 -12.77 0.51
C PRO A 187 8.27 -13.23 -0.05
N TYR A 188 7.29 -12.32 -0.12
CA TYR A 188 5.99 -12.66 -0.67
C TYR A 188 6.06 -12.85 -2.20
N HIS A 189 5.54 -13.99 -2.66
CA HIS A 189 5.43 -14.30 -4.09
C HIS A 189 3.96 -14.50 -4.46
N SER A 190 3.46 -13.71 -5.39
CA SER A 190 2.07 -13.84 -5.85
C SER A 190 1.79 -15.18 -6.51
N TYR A 191 0.57 -15.68 -6.34
CA TYR A 191 0.14 -16.99 -6.80
C TYR A 191 0.32 -17.19 -8.31
N HIS A 192 0.12 -16.13 -9.10
CA HIS A 192 0.17 -16.19 -10.57
C HIS A 192 1.55 -15.94 -11.19
N LYS A 193 2.61 -15.73 -10.39
CA LYS A 193 3.92 -15.35 -10.93
C LYS A 193 4.71 -16.50 -11.59
N HIS A 194 4.14 -17.71 -11.65
CA HIS A 194 4.79 -18.90 -12.25
C HIS A 194 4.12 -19.47 -13.51
N SER A 195 3.08 -18.86 -14.07
CA SER A 195 2.64 -19.20 -15.44
C SER A 195 3.29 -18.22 -16.43
N LYS A 196 4.44 -18.63 -16.98
CA LYS A 196 5.22 -17.93 -18.02
C LYS A 196 4.38 -17.49 -19.25
N THR A 197 3.21 -18.08 -19.45
CA THR A 197 2.39 -17.99 -20.66
C THR A 197 1.67 -16.65 -20.86
N ASP A 198 1.41 -15.88 -19.79
CA ASP A 198 0.51 -14.72 -19.91
C ASP A 198 1.27 -13.40 -20.11
N TYR A 199 2.56 -13.36 -19.72
CA TYR A 199 3.41 -12.17 -19.84
C TYR A 199 3.97 -12.02 -21.28
N GLU A 200 4.31 -13.14 -21.93
CA GLU A 200 4.79 -13.16 -23.33
C GLU A 200 3.66 -12.74 -24.29
N ALA A 201 2.43 -13.22 -24.07
CA ALA A 201 1.27 -12.82 -24.88
C ALA A 201 0.96 -11.30 -24.81
N THR A 202 1.25 -10.65 -23.68
CA THR A 202 1.09 -9.19 -23.55
C THR A 202 2.25 -8.41 -24.19
N ILE A 203 3.47 -8.94 -24.16
CA ILE A 203 4.64 -8.31 -24.80
C ILE A 203 4.54 -8.43 -26.32
N ASP A 204 4.13 -9.58 -26.86
CA ASP A 204 3.97 -9.79 -28.30
C ASP A 204 2.86 -8.91 -28.90
N ALA A 205 1.78 -8.68 -28.13
CA ALA A 205 0.70 -7.77 -28.50
C ALA A 205 1.13 -6.29 -28.46
N GLU A 206 2.00 -5.90 -27.52
CA GLU A 206 2.56 -4.54 -27.42
C GLU A 206 3.66 -4.29 -28.45
N GLU A 207 4.52 -5.28 -28.76
CA GLU A 207 5.53 -5.23 -29.82
C GLU A 207 4.90 -5.15 -31.22
N SER A 208 3.84 -5.91 -31.47
CA SER A 208 3.12 -5.87 -32.75
C SER A 208 2.47 -4.50 -32.98
N LYS A 209 2.01 -3.85 -31.90
CA LYS A 209 1.36 -2.53 -31.93
C LYS A 209 2.37 -1.38 -32.05
N SER A 210 3.57 -1.54 -31.49
CA SER A 210 4.66 -0.56 -31.62
C SER A 210 5.38 -0.67 -32.98
N LYS A 211 5.51 -1.87 -33.56
CA LYS A 211 5.97 -2.05 -34.96
C LYS A 211 5.02 -1.41 -35.97
N GLN A 212 3.71 -1.37 -35.68
CA GLN A 212 2.71 -0.70 -36.52
C GLN A 212 2.75 0.83 -36.39
N LEU A 213 3.21 1.36 -35.26
CA LEU A 213 3.31 2.80 -34.98
C LEU A 213 4.65 3.41 -35.43
N ALA A 214 5.71 2.60 -35.53
CA ALA A 214 7.06 3.01 -35.94
C ALA A 214 7.23 3.23 -37.46
N LEU A 215 6.18 3.03 -38.26
CA LEU A 215 6.18 3.23 -39.73
C LEU A 215 5.83 4.67 -40.15
N GLN A 216 5.79 5.64 -39.23
CA GLN A 216 5.66 7.06 -39.57
C GLN A 216 6.91 7.83 -39.14
N PRO A 217 7.52 8.63 -40.03
CA PRO A 217 8.76 9.34 -39.72
C PRO A 217 8.47 10.64 -38.97
N ASN A 218 9.20 10.92 -37.90
CA ASN A 218 9.77 12.25 -37.68
C ASN A 218 10.88 12.26 -36.61
N GLU A 219 11.80 13.19 -36.82
CA GLU A 219 13.18 13.30 -36.33
C GLU A 219 13.32 14.04 -34.98
N ASN A 220 14.50 13.86 -34.35
CA ASN A 220 15.23 14.78 -33.43
C ASN A 220 14.71 14.93 -31.96
N THR A 221 15.50 15.02 -30.87
CA THR A 221 16.95 14.94 -30.59
C THR A 221 17.20 14.67 -29.08
N LEU A 222 18.45 14.33 -28.79
CA LEU A 222 19.20 13.96 -27.57
C LEU A 222 19.07 14.78 -26.24
N SER A 223 19.25 14.00 -25.16
CA SER A 223 20.13 14.17 -23.98
C SER A 223 19.88 15.23 -22.89
N ALA A 224 19.84 14.73 -21.64
CA ALA A 224 20.62 15.12 -20.46
C ALA A 224 19.75 14.94 -19.21
N HIS A 225 20.11 14.03 -18.28
CA HIS A 225 19.72 14.05 -16.85
C HIS A 225 20.31 12.83 -16.12
N ILE A 226 21.60 12.90 -15.77
CA ILE A 226 22.23 11.96 -14.83
C ILE A 226 22.79 12.72 -13.59
N HIS A 227 22.68 14.06 -13.55
CA HIS A 227 23.39 14.85 -12.53
C HIS A 227 22.53 15.36 -11.36
N ASP A 228 21.20 15.21 -11.41
CA ASP A 228 20.29 15.73 -10.36
C ASP A 228 19.94 14.69 -9.27
N ASP A 229 19.98 13.39 -9.58
CA ASP A 229 19.58 12.31 -8.66
C ASP A 229 20.51 12.14 -7.44
N VAL A 230 21.76 12.61 -7.53
CA VAL A 230 22.72 12.56 -6.42
C VAL A 230 22.48 13.69 -5.42
N LYS A 231 21.93 14.83 -5.88
CA LYS A 231 21.72 16.02 -5.06
C LYS A 231 20.52 15.85 -4.12
N ASP A 232 19.45 15.22 -4.62
CA ASP A 232 18.25 14.93 -3.83
C ASP A 232 18.48 13.86 -2.77
N ARG A 233 19.34 12.85 -3.05
CA ARG A 233 19.75 11.83 -2.06
C ARG A 233 20.52 12.43 -0.88
N LEU A 234 21.39 13.42 -1.13
CA LEU A 234 22.13 14.10 -0.07
C LEU A 234 21.21 15.00 0.76
N TYR A 235 20.27 15.70 0.13
CA TYR A 235 19.35 16.61 0.84
C TYR A 235 18.41 15.86 1.80
N CYS A 236 17.89 14.70 1.39
CA CYS A 236 17.07 13.84 2.25
C CYS A 236 17.86 13.26 3.43
N MET A 237 19.09 12.80 3.19
CA MET A 237 20.00 12.31 4.25
C MET A 237 20.31 13.39 5.29
N PHE A 238 20.62 14.63 4.87
CA PHE A 238 20.92 15.72 5.81
C PHE A 238 19.71 16.19 6.63
N SER A 239 18.50 16.14 6.06
CA SER A 239 17.26 16.46 6.79
C SER A 239 16.95 15.43 7.88
N LEU A 240 17.11 14.14 7.57
CA LEU A 240 16.93 13.04 8.53
C LEU A 240 17.92 13.13 9.70
N TYR A 241 19.20 13.43 9.43
CA TYR A 241 20.21 13.59 10.49
C TYR A 241 19.93 14.80 11.40
N LYS A 242 19.44 15.93 10.87
CA LYS A 242 19.06 17.09 11.70
C LYS A 242 17.91 16.77 12.64
N ASN A 243 16.88 16.05 12.18
CA ASN A 243 15.72 15.71 12.99
C ASN A 243 16.04 14.66 14.05
N VAL A 244 16.93 13.70 13.74
CA VAL A 244 17.43 12.73 14.74
C VAL A 244 18.26 13.44 15.82
N ILE A 245 19.16 14.37 15.45
CA ILE A 245 19.97 15.13 16.43
C ILE A 245 19.08 16.05 17.30
N LEU A 246 18.05 16.68 16.73
CA LEU A 246 17.08 17.50 17.48
C LEU A 246 16.22 16.67 18.44
N SER A 247 15.83 15.46 18.05
CA SER A 247 15.08 14.55 18.93
C SER A 247 15.94 14.03 20.10
N ILE A 248 17.21 13.69 19.85
CA ILE A 248 18.15 13.25 20.90
C ILE A 248 18.49 14.40 21.87
N SER A 249 18.61 15.64 21.40
CA SER A 249 18.84 16.80 22.26
C SER A 249 17.61 17.18 23.09
N LEU A 250 16.39 17.03 22.55
CA LEU A 250 15.15 17.18 23.32
C LEU A 250 14.98 16.09 24.38
N ILE A 251 15.30 14.83 24.07
CA ILE A 251 15.23 13.71 25.03
C ILE A 251 16.30 13.88 26.13
N GLY A 252 17.51 14.32 25.77
CA GLY A 252 18.59 14.61 26.72
C GLY A 252 18.23 15.75 27.68
N SER A 253 17.59 16.82 27.17
CA SER A 253 17.16 17.96 27.99
C SER A 253 15.93 17.63 28.86
N LEU A 254 14.97 16.82 28.38
CA LEU A 254 13.86 16.31 29.20
C LEU A 254 14.34 15.38 30.31
N SER A 255 15.30 14.50 30.02
CA SER A 255 15.89 13.58 31.01
C SER A 255 16.64 14.35 32.12
N LEU A 256 17.32 15.44 31.76
CA LEU A 256 17.97 16.33 32.72
C LEU A 256 16.94 17.12 33.56
N PHE A 257 15.86 17.61 32.94
CA PHE A 257 14.76 18.32 33.63
C PHE A 257 13.99 17.43 34.60
N VAL A 258 13.74 16.17 34.24
CA VAL A 258 13.07 15.19 35.12
C VAL A 258 14.00 14.81 36.27
N LYS A 259 15.31 14.61 36.01
CA LYS A 259 16.28 14.36 37.10
C LYS A 259 16.40 15.53 38.06
N LEU A 260 16.50 16.78 37.59
CA LEU A 260 16.60 17.96 38.46
C LEU A 260 15.36 18.18 39.34
N ASN A 261 14.16 17.91 38.81
CA ASN A 261 12.93 18.05 39.59
C ASN A 261 12.76 16.92 40.63
N ILE A 262 13.25 15.71 40.35
CA ILE A 262 13.22 14.60 41.32
C ILE A 262 14.21 14.86 42.47
N THR A 263 15.40 15.43 42.21
CA THR A 263 16.33 15.77 43.30
C THR A 263 15.85 16.92 44.19
N PHE A 264 15.01 17.82 43.66
CA PHE A 264 14.44 18.93 44.45
C PHE A 264 13.27 18.48 45.35
N PHE A 265 12.59 17.39 45.01
CA PHE A 265 11.49 16.84 45.81
C PHE A 265 11.92 15.91 46.97
N PHE A 266 13.21 15.55 47.07
CA PHE A 266 13.75 14.72 48.16
C PHE A 266 14.66 15.46 49.15
N LYS A 267 14.68 16.80 49.11
CA LYS A 267 15.30 17.64 50.14
C LYS A 267 14.30 18.71 50.60
N ASN A 268 13.36 18.29 51.44
CA ASN A 268 12.75 19.09 52.51
C ASN A 268 12.03 18.13 53.46
#